data_AF-A0A1M4V4G5-F1
#
_entry.id   AF-A0A1M4V4G5-F1
#
_cell.length_a   1.000
_cell.length_b   1.000
_cell.length_c   1.000
_cell.angle_alpha   90.00
_cell.angle_beta   90.00
_cell.angle_gamma   90.00
#
_symmetry.space_group_name_H-M   'P 1'
#
loop_
_entity.id
_entity.type
_entity.pdbx_description
1 polymer ?
#
loop_
_entity_poly.entity_id
_entity_poly.type
_entity_poly.pdbx_seq_one_letter_code
_entity_poly.pdbx_strand_id
1 'polypeptide(L)'
;MAYSIKKEEVIKYEPNELRNFRLFTHEYIDNLNFTFKPAHFLSNAEEYIKVASELFKKAGWAGDGEIELIWVPPFMLFEFTSNEDAFGIVIWHVKQEEDGISWLLSPKRLPLDQ
;
A
#
# COMPACT_ATOMS: atom_id res chain seq x y z
N MET A 1 -1.98 29.85 -4.64
CA MET A 1 -1.37 28.83 -5.51
C MET A 1 -1.82 27.47 -5.01
N ALA A 2 -2.09 26.52 -5.89
CA ALA A 2 -2.41 25.16 -5.47
C ALA A 2 -1.15 24.50 -4.88
N TYR A 3 -1.30 23.82 -3.75
CA TYR A 3 -0.23 23.06 -3.09
C TYR A 3 -0.25 21.61 -3.59
N SER A 4 0.93 21.03 -3.79
CA SER A 4 1.13 19.62 -4.12
C SER A 4 2.17 19.02 -3.18
N ILE A 5 1.91 17.82 -2.68
CA ILE A 5 2.81 17.08 -1.79
C ILE A 5 4.10 16.68 -2.52
N LYS A 6 5.25 16.74 -1.84
CA LYS A 6 6.52 16.23 -2.39
C LYS A 6 6.61 14.72 -2.22
N LYS A 7 7.44 14.05 -3.03
CA LYS A 7 7.58 12.59 -2.99
C LYS A 7 8.03 12.08 -1.62
N GLU A 8 8.95 12.80 -1.00
CA GLU A 8 9.54 12.48 0.30
C GLU A 8 8.54 12.64 1.45
N GLU A 9 7.40 13.30 1.19
CA GLU A 9 6.33 13.52 2.17
C GLU A 9 5.18 12.52 2.03
N VAL A 10 5.22 11.62 1.03
CA VAL A 10 4.14 10.65 0.79
C VAL A 10 4.12 9.54 1.85
N ILE A 11 5.30 9.06 2.27
CA ILE A 11 5.45 8.03 3.30
C ILE A 11 6.23 8.66 4.45
N LYS A 12 5.57 8.82 5.61
CA LYS A 12 6.10 9.51 6.79
C LYS A 12 6.26 8.61 8.02
N TYR A 13 6.14 7.30 7.84
CA TYR A 13 6.23 6.29 8.88
C TYR A 13 7.44 5.41 8.64
N GLU A 14 8.00 4.85 9.70
CA GLU A 14 9.14 3.93 9.66
C GLU A 14 8.71 2.52 9.21
N PRO A 15 9.64 1.68 8.68
CA PRO A 15 9.30 0.34 8.17
C PRO A 15 8.51 -0.53 9.15
N ASN A 16 8.84 -0.45 10.45
CA ASN A 16 8.22 -1.31 11.46
C ASN A 16 6.76 -0.91 11.77
N GLU A 17 6.34 0.31 11.42
CA GLU A 17 4.96 0.77 11.61
C GLU A 17 3.97 0.06 10.68
N LEU A 18 4.45 -0.55 9.57
CA LEU A 18 3.66 -1.42 8.70
C LEU A 18 2.99 -2.58 9.46
N ARG A 19 3.55 -2.99 10.60
CA ARG A 19 2.97 -4.06 11.42
C ARG A 19 1.64 -3.67 12.07
N ASN A 20 1.34 -2.37 12.13
CA ASN A 20 0.07 -1.84 12.62
C ASN A 20 -0.97 -1.71 11.50
N PHE A 21 -0.60 -1.97 10.24
CA PHE A 21 -1.48 -1.83 9.11
C PHE A 21 -2.48 -2.98 9.04
N ARG A 22 -3.62 -2.70 8.44
CA ARG A 22 -4.66 -3.70 8.18
C ARG A 22 -4.29 -4.47 6.93
N LEU A 23 -4.36 -5.77 7.04
CA LEU A 23 -4.14 -6.71 5.95
C LEU A 23 -5.48 -7.03 5.27
N PHE A 24 -5.49 -7.00 3.93
CA PHE A 24 -6.62 -7.42 3.11
C PHE A 24 -6.15 -8.36 2.00
N THR A 25 -7.07 -9.17 1.50
CA THR A 25 -6.90 -9.97 0.29
C THR A 25 -8.01 -9.62 -0.69
N HIS A 26 -7.69 -9.54 -1.97
CA HIS A 26 -8.66 -9.29 -3.04
C HIS A 26 -8.24 -10.03 -4.30
N GLU A 27 -9.20 -10.49 -5.10
CA GLU A 27 -8.91 -11.13 -6.37
C GLU A 27 -8.82 -10.08 -7.49
N TYR A 28 -7.99 -10.33 -8.51
CA TYR A 28 -8.03 -9.63 -9.81
C TYR A 28 -7.70 -8.12 -9.82
N ILE A 29 -6.72 -7.66 -9.03
CA ILE A 29 -6.10 -6.33 -9.25
C ILE A 29 -5.12 -6.41 -10.43
N ASP A 30 -5.66 -6.49 -11.65
CA ASP A 30 -4.87 -6.84 -12.84
C ASP A 30 -4.15 -5.66 -13.50
N ASN A 31 -4.62 -4.43 -13.26
CA ASN A 31 -4.04 -3.25 -13.91
C ASN A 31 -2.84 -2.70 -13.13
N LEU A 32 -1.75 -3.47 -13.14
CA LEU A 32 -0.48 -3.12 -12.49
C LEU A 32 0.25 -1.94 -13.14
N ASN A 33 -0.27 -1.37 -14.24
CA ASN A 33 0.31 -0.15 -14.83
C ASN A 33 0.11 1.10 -13.95
N PHE A 34 -0.77 1.02 -12.94
CA PHE A 34 -1.09 2.11 -12.03
C PHE A 34 -0.54 1.91 -10.62
N THR A 35 0.46 1.04 -10.48
CA THR A 35 1.24 0.86 -9.27
C THR A 35 2.56 1.64 -9.38
N PHE A 36 3.22 1.86 -8.24
CA PHE A 36 4.52 2.49 -8.18
C PHE A 36 5.51 1.66 -7.40
N LYS A 37 6.76 1.61 -7.88
CA LYS A 37 7.87 1.02 -7.12
C LYS A 37 8.13 1.84 -5.85
N PRO A 38 8.27 1.20 -4.66
CA PRO A 38 8.53 1.93 -3.41
C PRO A 38 9.79 2.81 -3.47
N ALA A 39 10.80 2.40 -4.25
CA ALA A 39 12.03 3.16 -4.47
C ALA A 39 11.83 4.54 -5.13
N HIS A 40 10.65 4.81 -5.71
CA HIS A 40 10.31 6.14 -6.22
C HIS A 40 10.04 7.17 -5.12
N PHE A 41 9.75 6.73 -3.89
CA PHE A 41 9.40 7.58 -2.74
C PHE A 41 10.36 7.41 -1.56
N LEU A 42 11.00 6.24 -1.43
CA LEU A 42 11.83 5.86 -0.29
C LEU A 42 13.24 5.48 -0.73
N SER A 43 14.26 6.05 -0.09
CA SER A 43 15.66 5.69 -0.31
C SER A 43 16.01 4.32 0.29
N ASN A 44 15.41 3.97 1.43
CA ASN A 44 15.54 2.67 2.11
C ASN A 44 14.37 1.73 1.81
N ALA A 45 13.83 1.77 0.59
CA ALA A 45 12.67 0.98 0.16
C ALA A 45 12.78 -0.52 0.49
N GLU A 46 13.97 -1.11 0.41
CA GLU A 46 14.21 -2.53 0.70
C GLU A 46 13.83 -2.91 2.13
N GLU A 47 14.01 -2.01 3.11
CA GLU A 47 13.65 -2.26 4.50
C GLU A 47 12.12 -2.40 4.67
N TYR A 48 11.36 -1.55 3.98
CA TYR A 48 9.90 -1.61 3.98
C TYR A 48 9.39 -2.84 3.23
N ILE A 49 9.96 -3.11 2.04
CA ILE A 49 9.62 -4.29 1.23
C ILE A 49 9.84 -5.56 2.04
N LYS A 50 10.92 -5.65 2.82
CA LYS A 50 11.17 -6.78 3.72
C LYS A 50 10.06 -6.96 4.75
N VAL A 51 9.66 -5.90 5.44
CA VAL A 51 8.59 -5.97 6.46
C VAL A 51 7.24 -6.32 5.82
N ALA A 52 6.89 -5.70 4.69
CA ALA A 52 5.68 -6.02 3.94
C ALA A 52 5.68 -7.49 3.48
N SER A 53 6.81 -7.97 2.95
CA SER A 53 7.00 -9.36 2.51
C SER A 53 6.76 -10.36 3.63
N GLU A 54 7.32 -10.11 4.83
CA GLU A 54 7.09 -10.94 6.02
C GLU A 54 5.60 -11.01 6.39
N LEU A 55 4.90 -9.87 6.35
CA LEU A 55 3.48 -9.78 6.69
C LEU A 55 2.61 -10.51 5.66
N PHE A 56 2.89 -10.35 4.36
CA PHE A 56 2.19 -11.04 3.28
C PHE A 56 2.43 -12.54 3.30
N LYS A 57 3.66 -13.01 3.52
CA LYS A 57 3.95 -14.45 3.65
C LYS A 57 3.22 -15.07 4.84
N LYS A 58 3.17 -14.36 5.97
CA LYS A 58 2.39 -14.80 7.14
C LYS A 58 0.89 -14.88 6.83
N ALA A 59 0.41 -14.11 5.86
CA ALA A 59 -0.97 -14.10 5.37
C ALA A 59 -1.28 -15.11 4.26
N GLY A 60 -0.30 -15.94 3.85
CA GLY A 60 -0.50 -16.97 2.84
C GLY A 60 -0.02 -16.63 1.43
N TRP A 61 0.64 -15.49 1.21
CA TRP A 61 1.31 -15.20 -0.07
C TRP A 61 2.52 -16.13 -0.29
N ALA A 62 2.64 -16.71 -1.49
CA ALA A 62 3.69 -17.66 -1.84
C ALA A 62 5.09 -17.02 -1.99
N GLY A 63 5.16 -15.70 -2.16
CA GLY A 63 6.43 -14.98 -2.28
C GLY A 63 6.85 -14.63 -3.71
N ASP A 64 5.92 -14.67 -4.67
CA ASP A 64 6.11 -14.24 -6.07
C ASP A 64 5.42 -12.90 -6.40
N GLY A 65 5.76 -12.30 -7.54
CA GLY A 65 5.33 -10.95 -7.89
C GLY A 65 6.14 -9.84 -7.22
N GLU A 66 5.88 -8.59 -7.62
CA GLU A 66 6.56 -7.40 -7.09
C GLU A 66 5.71 -6.71 -6.02
N ILE A 67 6.33 -6.31 -4.90
CA ILE A 67 5.68 -5.46 -3.90
C ILE A 67 5.73 -4.01 -4.38
N GLU A 68 4.55 -3.44 -4.59
CA GLU A 68 4.35 -2.12 -5.15
C GLU A 68 3.39 -1.27 -4.30
N LEU A 69 3.20 -0.02 -4.70
CA LEU A 69 2.38 0.96 -4.02
C LEU A 69 1.17 1.35 -4.86
N ILE A 70 0.00 1.37 -4.25
CA ILE A 70 -1.24 1.91 -4.82
C ILE A 70 -1.60 3.18 -4.05
N TRP A 71 -1.80 4.29 -4.76
CA TRP A 71 -2.37 5.49 -4.17
C TRP A 71 -3.90 5.43 -4.18
N VAL A 72 -4.50 5.65 -3.02
CA VAL A 72 -5.96 5.74 -2.86
C VAL A 72 -6.34 7.19 -2.57
N PRO A 73 -7.14 7.81 -3.46
CA PRO A 73 -7.57 9.18 -3.27
C PRO A 73 -8.39 9.38 -1.97
N PRO A 74 -8.35 10.59 -1.38
CA PRO A 74 -9.08 10.92 -0.15
C PRO A 74 -10.57 10.56 -0.17
N PHE A 75 -11.23 10.80 -1.29
CA PHE A 75 -12.68 10.63 -1.44
C PHE A 75 -13.13 9.16 -1.45
N MET A 76 -12.18 8.21 -1.51
CA MET A 76 -12.46 6.78 -1.40
C MET A 76 -12.44 6.28 0.05
N LEU A 77 -12.04 7.13 1.01
CA LEU A 77 -11.88 6.77 2.41
C LEU A 77 -13.15 7.12 3.19
N PHE A 78 -13.67 6.17 3.99
CA PHE A 78 -14.88 6.38 4.80
C PHE A 78 -14.71 7.44 5.90
N GLU A 79 -13.48 7.59 6.40
CA GLU A 79 -13.15 8.44 7.54
C GLU A 79 -12.18 9.54 7.08
N PHE A 80 -12.75 10.58 6.46
CA PHE A 80 -12.06 11.84 6.22
C PHE A 80 -12.10 12.67 7.50
N THR A 81 -11.06 12.54 8.31
CA THR A 81 -11.03 13.02 9.70
C THR A 81 -9.98 14.10 9.94
N SER A 82 -9.03 14.28 9.02
CA SER A 82 -7.93 15.25 9.16
C SER A 82 -7.56 15.94 7.84
N ASN A 83 -6.81 17.05 7.93
CA ASN A 83 -6.23 17.71 6.76
C ASN A 83 -5.17 16.84 6.05
N GLU A 84 -4.54 15.90 6.76
CA GLU A 84 -3.57 14.97 6.17
C GLU A 84 -4.26 13.95 5.27
N ASP A 85 -5.52 13.63 5.57
CA ASP A 85 -6.34 12.76 4.72
C ASP A 85 -6.56 13.36 3.34
N ALA A 86 -6.46 14.69 3.17
CA ALA A 86 -6.58 15.37 1.87
C ALA A 86 -5.54 14.90 0.84
N PHE A 87 -4.45 14.28 1.27
CA PHE A 87 -3.43 13.70 0.39
C PHE A 87 -3.74 12.27 -0.06
N GLY A 88 -4.81 11.67 0.46
CA GLY A 88 -5.10 10.26 0.30
C GLY A 88 -4.16 9.38 1.12
N ILE A 89 -4.16 8.08 0.83
CA ILE A 89 -3.25 7.12 1.45
C ILE A 89 -2.51 6.32 0.39
N VAL A 90 -1.38 5.74 0.79
CA VAL A 90 -0.69 4.74 -0.01
C VAL A 90 -0.83 3.39 0.65
N ILE A 91 -1.12 2.37 -0.16
CA ILE A 91 -1.31 0.99 0.23
C ILE A 91 -0.18 0.16 -0.38
N TRP A 92 0.38 -0.74 0.40
CA TRP A 92 1.34 -1.72 -0.10
C TRP A 92 0.57 -2.87 -0.72
N HIS A 93 0.96 -3.28 -1.91
CA HIS A 93 0.28 -4.27 -2.71
C HIS A 93 1.27 -5.29 -3.25
N VAL A 94 0.87 -6.55 -3.30
CA VAL A 94 1.48 -7.56 -4.16
C VAL A 94 0.39 -8.40 -4.78
N LYS A 95 0.55 -8.74 -6.06
CA LYS A 95 -0.29 -9.71 -6.74
C LYS A 95 0.52 -10.98 -7.00
N GLN A 96 -0.03 -12.11 -6.56
CA GLN A 96 0.54 -13.41 -6.85
C GLN A 96 0.31 -13.78 -8.32
N GLU A 97 1.35 -14.32 -8.94
CA GLU A 97 1.35 -14.63 -10.37
C GLU A 97 0.47 -15.85 -10.68
N GLU A 98 0.50 -16.88 -9.83
CA GLU A 98 -0.12 -18.18 -10.08
C GLU A 98 -1.65 -18.15 -10.01
N ASP A 99 -2.22 -17.54 -8.96
CA ASP A 99 -3.67 -17.55 -8.69
C ASP A 99 -4.34 -16.18 -8.84
N GLY A 100 -3.56 -15.12 -9.02
CA GLY A 100 -4.07 -13.76 -9.17
C GLY A 100 -4.60 -13.11 -7.89
N ILE A 101 -4.41 -13.74 -6.73
CA ILE A 101 -4.77 -13.16 -5.44
C ILE A 101 -3.82 -11.98 -5.16
N SER A 102 -4.38 -10.89 -4.64
CA SER A 102 -3.63 -9.72 -4.21
C SER A 102 -3.68 -9.57 -2.70
N TRP A 103 -2.54 -9.26 -2.10
CA TRP A 103 -2.44 -8.88 -0.69
C TRP A 103 -2.20 -7.39 -0.58
N LEU A 104 -2.83 -6.78 0.41
CA LEU A 104 -2.81 -5.33 0.63
C LEU A 104 -2.51 -5.02 2.10
N LEU A 105 -1.59 -4.10 2.38
CA LEU A 105 -1.43 -3.48 3.70
C LEU A 105 -1.84 -2.01 3.61
N SER A 106 -2.86 -1.65 4.37
CA SER A 106 -3.39 -0.29 4.41
C SER A 106 -3.37 0.29 5.83
N PRO A 107 -2.98 1.57 6.00
CA PRO A 107 -3.06 2.25 7.30
C PRO A 107 -4.51 2.47 7.76
N LYS A 108 -5.48 2.45 6.84
CA LYS A 108 -6.91 2.65 7.11
C LYS A 108 -7.75 1.48 6.63
N ARG A 109 -8.98 1.38 7.16
CA ARG A 109 -9.95 0.40 6.67
C ARG A 109 -10.35 0.73 5.23
N LEU A 110 -10.40 -0.28 4.37
CA LEU A 110 -10.82 -0.16 2.98
C LEU A 110 -12.25 -0.69 2.78
N PRO A 111 -12.99 -0.18 1.78
CA PRO A 111 -14.33 -0.67 1.38
C PRO A 111 -14.28 -2.03 0.66
N LEU A 112 -13.46 -2.98 1.11
CA LEU A 112 -13.33 -4.29 0.46
C LEU A 112 -14.26 -5.37 1.05
N ASP A 113 -14.75 -5.15 2.27
CA ASP A 113 -15.60 -6.11 3.00
C ASP A 113 -17.11 -5.86 2.81
N GLN A 114 -17.56 -5.35 1.65
CA GLN A 114 -18.99 -5.07 1.42
C GLN A 114 -19.76 -6.27 0.88
#